data_AF-A0A8S0TC30-F1
#
_entry.id   AF-A0A8S0TC30-F1
#
_cell.length_a   1.000
_cell.length_b   1.000
_cell.length_c   1.000
_cell.angle_alpha   90.00
_cell.angle_beta   90.00
_cell.angle_gamma   90.00
#
_symmetry.space_group_name_H-M   'P 1'
#
loop_
_entity.id
_entity.type
_entity.pdbx_description
1 polymer ?
#
loop_
_entity_poly.entity_id
_entity_poly.type
_entity_poly.pdbx_seq_one_letter_code
_entity_poly.pdbx_strand_id
1 'polypeptide(L)' 'MASNCKENVYIAKQIERYEEMVEYMEKVVTAVEGKELTVEERNLLSVAYKNVIGARRASWRIM' A
#
# COMPACT_ATOMS: atom_id res chain seq x y z
N MET A 1 8.86 12.51 10.08
CA MET A 1 9.06 11.59 8.93
C MET A 1 7.84 10.71 8.63
N ALA A 2 7.08 10.24 9.62
CA ALA A 2 5.88 9.43 9.39
C ALA A 2 4.72 10.14 8.63
N SER A 3 4.51 11.46 8.83
CA SER A 3 3.43 12.20 8.14
C SER A 3 3.55 12.17 6.62
N ASN A 4 4.76 12.32 6.08
CA ASN A 4 4.97 12.37 4.63
C ASN A 4 4.69 11.02 3.96
N CYS A 5 4.93 9.90 4.67
CA CYS A 5 4.65 8.56 4.14
C CYS A 5 3.15 8.31 4.00
N LYS A 6 2.34 8.76 4.97
CA LYS A 6 0.87 8.62 4.91
C LYS A 6 0.27 9.45 3.76
N GLU A 7 0.78 10.66 3.57
CA GLU A 7 0.35 11.55 2.49
C GLU A 7 0.71 10.96 1.11
N ASN A 8 1.93 10.42 0.97
CA ASN A 8 2.35 9.72 -0.25
C ASN A 8 1.50 8.48 -0.55
N VAL A 9 1.10 7.70 0.46
CA VAL A 9 0.18 6.56 0.28
C VAL A 9 -1.17 7.04 -0.26
N TYR A 10 -1.68 8.16 0.25
CA TYR A 10 -2.96 8.70 -0.17
C TYR A 10 -2.89 9.24 -1.61
N ILE A 11 -1.82 9.94 -1.97
CA ILE A 11 -1.59 10.42 -3.34
C ILE A 11 -1.44 9.24 -4.30
N ALA A 12 -0.60 8.25 -3.97
CA ALA A 12 -0.41 7.04 -4.78
C ALA A 12 -1.72 6.28 -5.01
N LYS A 13 -2.61 6.26 -4.01
CA LYS A 13 -3.96 5.71 -4.14
C LYS A 13 -4.83 6.50 -5.14
N GLN A 14 -4.78 7.83 -5.12
CA GLN A 14 -5.57 8.67 -6.04
C GLN A 14 -5.14 8.52 -7.51
N ILE A 15 -3.85 8.27 -7.75
CA ILE A 15 -3.28 8.12 -9.10
C ILE A 15 -3.13 6.65 -9.53
N GLU A 16 -3.72 5.71 -8.79
CA GLU A 16 -3.72 4.27 -9.07
C GLU A 16 -2.32 3.61 -9.17
N ARG A 17 -1.29 4.23 -8.59
CA ARG A 17 0.07 3.67 -8.57
C ARG A 17 0.27 2.76 -7.37
N TYR A 18 -0.35 1.59 -7.42
CA TYR A 18 -0.37 0.64 -6.31
C TYR A 18 0.98 -0.01 -6.01
N GLU A 19 1.91 -0.07 -6.98
CA GLU A 19 3.27 -0.59 -6.74
C GLU A 19 4.06 0.31 -5.79
N GLU A 20 4.03 1.64 -5.99
CA GLU A 20 4.65 2.58 -5.05
C GLU A 20 3.90 2.65 -3.72
N MET A 21 2.58 2.48 -3.76
CA MET A 21 1.77 2.42 -2.54
C MET A 21 2.23 1.29 -1.61
N VAL A 22 2.69 0.15 -2.16
CA VAL A 22 3.30 -0.94 -1.37
C VAL A 22 4.63 -0.49 -0.74
N GLU A 23 5.51 0.15 -1.50
CA GLU A 23 6.81 0.64 -0.99
C GLU A 23 6.63 1.64 0.16
N TYR A 24 5.65 2.55 0.05
CA TYR A 24 5.34 3.49 1.12
C TYR A 24 4.72 2.79 2.34
N MET A 25 3.87 1.79 2.14
CA MET A 25 3.29 1.02 3.23
C MET A 25 4.32 0.17 3.97
N GLU A 26 5.35 -0.36 3.29
CA GLU A 26 6.46 -1.05 3.95
C GLU A 26 7.25 -0.12 4.89
N LYS A 27 7.48 1.13 4.47
CA LYS A 27 8.09 2.17 5.31
C LYS A 27 7.21 2.49 6.51
N VAL A 28 5.89 2.57 6.34
CA VAL A 28 4.93 2.77 7.43
C VAL A 28 5.00 1.61 8.43
N VAL A 29 4.97 0.35 7.97
CA VAL A 29 5.05 -0.84 8.84
C VAL A 29 6.38 -0.88 9.61
N THR A 30 7.49 -0.55 8.95
CA THR A 30 8.83 -0.56 9.57
C THR A 30 8.95 0.54 10.63
N ALA A 31 8.35 1.70 10.39
CA ALA A 31 8.38 2.84 11.32
C ALA A 31 7.54 2.63 12.59
N VAL A 32 6.68 1.61 12.63
CA VAL A 32 5.77 1.34 13.76
C VAL A 32 6.48 0.59 14.91
N GLU A 33 7.73 0.11 14.73
CA GLU A 33 8.62 -0.47 15.77
C GLU A 33 7.88 -1.31 16.83
N GLY A 34 7.15 -2.34 16.39
CA GLY A 34 6.49 -3.30 17.28
C GLY A 34 5.15 -2.84 17.88
N LYS A 35 4.65 -1.65 17.51
CA LYS A 35 3.27 -1.26 17.80
C LYS A 35 2.30 -1.92 16.81
N GLU A 36 1.05 -2.02 17.21
CA GLU A 36 0.01 -2.57 16.35
C GLU A 36 -0.39 -1.56 15.27
N LEU A 37 -0.58 -2.04 14.03
CA LEU A 37 -1.09 -1.22 12.93
C LEU A 37 -2.52 -0.78 13.25
N THR A 38 -2.80 0.50 13.02
CA THR A 38 -4.17 1.02 13.10
C THR A 38 -5.06 0.38 12.05
N VAL A 39 -6.38 0.42 12.27
CA VAL A 39 -7.38 -0.11 11.32
C VAL A 39 -7.22 0.53 9.94
N GLU A 40 -6.93 1.83 9.89
CA GLU A 40 -6.70 2.57 8.65
C GLU A 40 -5.46 2.08 7.90
N GLU A 41 -4.33 1.94 8.59
CA GLU A 41 -3.08 1.46 7.99
C GLU A 41 -3.21 0.02 7.47
N ARG A 42 -3.91 -0.85 8.21
CA ARG A 42 -4.20 -2.22 7.77
C ARG A 42 -5.08 -2.25 6.52
N ASN A 43 -6.06 -1.36 6.43
CA ASN A 43 -6.89 -1.21 5.24
C ASN A 43 -6.07 -0.72 4.04
N LEU A 44 -5.21 0.27 4.23
CA LEU A 44 -4.34 0.79 3.17
C LEU A 44 -3.37 -0.28 2.67
N LEU A 45 -2.81 -1.08 3.58
CA LEU A 45 -1.95 -2.23 3.23
C LEU A 45 -2.71 -3.25 2.37
N SER A 46 -3.95 -3.58 2.79
CA SER A 46 -4.81 -4.53 2.06
C SER A 46 -5.16 -4.02 0.66
N VAL A 47 -5.48 -2.73 0.53
CA VAL A 47 -5.80 -2.09 -0.77
C VAL A 47 -4.59 -2.11 -1.70
N ALA A 48 -3.40 -1.76 -1.21
CA ALA A 48 -2.19 -1.74 -2.02
C ALA A 48 -1.89 -3.12 -2.62
N TYR A 49 -1.77 -4.14 -1.76
CA TYR A 49 -1.44 -5.50 -2.19
C TYR A 49 -2.53 -6.16 -3.04
N LYS A 50 -3.82 -5.95 -2.72
CA LYS A 50 -4.94 -6.50 -3.50
C LYS A 50 -4.90 -6.02 -4.95
N ASN A 51 -4.60 -4.74 -5.18
CA ASN A 51 -4.58 -4.19 -6.53
C ASN A 51 -3.36 -4.63 -7.34
N VAL A 52 -2.16 -4.69 -6.73
CA VAL A 52 -0.94 -5.19 -7.40
C VAL A 52 -1.12 -6.65 -7.85
N ILE A 53 -1.60 -7.52 -6.95
CA ILE A 53 -1.82 -8.93 -7.27
C ILE A 53 -3.00 -9.09 -8.23
N GLY A 54 -4.04 -8.26 -8.09
CA GLY A 54 -5.20 -8.24 -8.97
C GLY A 54 -4.83 -7.99 -10.43
N ALA A 55 -3.96 -7.01 -10.68
CA ALA A 55 -3.42 -6.72 -12.01
C ALA A 55 -2.65 -7.93 -12.57
N ARG A 56 -1.72 -8.51 -11.79
CA ARG A 56 -0.95 -9.70 -12.22
C ARG A 56 -1.84 -10.91 -12.52
N ARG A 57 -2.87 -11.16 -11.70
CA ARG A 57 -3.86 -12.22 -11.93
C ARG A 57 -4.74 -11.96 -13.15
N ALA A 58 -5.04 -10.71 -13.47
CA ALA A 58 -5.76 -10.37 -14.70
C ALA A 58 -4.88 -10.67 -15.92
N SER A 59 -3.61 -10.25 -15.90
CA SER A 59 -2.65 -10.57 -16.96
C SER A 59 -2.50 -12.08 -17.17
N TRP A 60 -2.36 -12.85 -16.10
CA TRP A 60 -2.25 -14.31 -16.17
C TRP A 60 -3.50 -15.00 -16.74
N ARG A 61 -4.70 -14.42 -16.54
CA ARG A 61 -5.94 -14.98 -17.09
C ARG A 61 -6.13 -14.72 -18.57
N ILE A 62 -5.47 -13.70 -19.10
CA ILE A 62 -5.57 -13.30 -20.51
C ILE A 62 -4.55 -14.07 -21.37
N MET A 63 -3.41 -14.43 -20.78
CA MET A 63 -2.39 -15.29 -21.40
C MET A 63 -2.87 -16.73 -21.50
#